data_AF-A0A9D0U238-F1
#
_entry.id   AF-A0A9D0U238-F1
#
_cell.length_a   1.000
_cell.length_b   1.000
_cell.length_c   1.000
_cell.angle_alpha   90.00
_cell.angle_beta   90.00
_cell.angle_gamma   90.00
#
_symmetry.space_group_name_H-M   'P 1'
#
loop_
_entity.id
_entity.type
_entity.pdbx_description
1 polymer ?
#
loop_
_entity_poly.entity_id
_entity_poly.type
_entity_poly.pdbx_seq_one_letter_code
_entity_poly.pdbx_strand_id
1 'polypeptide(L)'
;MSNHQATFQRTKKNIEVKSTTCYMCACRCGINVTLEKGEVRYIEGNPDHPLNKGVICAKGSSGIMKQYSPARLTKPLKRKAGTERGAGEFEEISWDEAFELMETRLSDIRATD
;
A
#
# COMPACT_ATOMS: atom_id res chain seq x y z
N MET A 1 29.95 16.77 -33.84
CA MET A 1 29.69 16.27 -32.47
C MET A 1 28.27 15.74 -32.47
N SER A 2 28.14 14.42 -32.63
CA SER A 2 26.90 13.72 -32.96
C SER A 2 25.98 13.59 -31.74
N ASN A 3 24.77 14.12 -31.93
CA ASN A 3 23.66 14.16 -30.99
C ASN A 3 23.23 12.73 -30.58
N HIS A 4 23.65 12.27 -29.41
CA HIS A 4 23.16 11.03 -28.80
C HIS A 4 21.81 11.29 -28.10
N GLN A 5 20.75 11.51 -28.88
CA GLN A 5 19.39 11.30 -28.39
C GLN A 5 19.10 9.80 -28.50
N ALA A 6 19.46 9.05 -27.47
CA ALA A 6 18.98 7.69 -27.29
C ALA A 6 17.48 7.74 -26.97
N THR A 7 16.63 7.67 -27.99
CA THR A 7 15.21 7.42 -27.84
C THR A 7 15.04 6.00 -27.29
N PHE A 8 14.83 5.88 -25.99
CA PHE A 8 14.50 4.62 -25.33
C PHE A 8 13.12 4.16 -25.81
N GLN A 9 13.09 3.37 -26.87
CA GLN A 9 11.89 2.85 -27.48
C GLN A 9 11.33 1.72 -26.59
N ARG A 10 10.64 2.12 -25.52
CA ARG A 10 9.91 1.23 -24.60
C ARG A 10 8.97 0.35 -25.41
N THR A 11 9.17 -0.96 -25.36
CA THR A 11 8.28 -1.98 -25.93
C THR A 11 6.93 -1.94 -25.21
N LYS A 12 6.03 -1.08 -25.72
CA LYS A 12 4.66 -0.82 -25.22
C LYS A 12 3.72 -1.99 -25.49
N LYS A 13 3.80 -3.08 -24.72
CA LYS A 13 2.69 -4.06 -24.74
C LYS A 13 1.97 -4.30 -23.42
N ASN A 14 2.49 -3.88 -22.26
CA ASN A 14 1.80 -4.08 -20.96
C ASN A 14 2.20 -3.06 -19.87
N ILE A 15 2.58 -1.84 -20.25
CA ILE A 15 2.96 -0.79 -19.29
C ILE A 15 1.82 0.22 -19.17
N GLU A 16 1.34 0.42 -17.95
CA GLU A 16 0.35 1.44 -17.61
C GLU A 16 0.93 2.43 -16.60
N VAL A 17 0.50 3.70 -16.66
CA VAL A 17 0.81 4.69 -15.63
C VAL A 17 -0.49 5.15 -15.00
N LYS A 18 -0.58 5.09 -13.68
CA LYS A 18 -1.74 5.56 -12.90
C LYS A 18 -1.29 6.64 -11.92
N SER A 19 -2.00 7.75 -11.89
CA SER A 19 -1.76 8.80 -10.90
C SER A 19 -2.51 8.48 -9.60
N THR A 20 -1.85 8.67 -8.46
CA THR A 20 -2.43 8.47 -7.13
C THR A 20 -1.71 9.34 -6.10
N THR A 21 -2.03 9.15 -4.82
CA THR A 21 -1.48 9.91 -3.70
C THR A 21 -0.55 9.03 -2.87
N CYS A 22 0.60 9.58 -2.48
CA CYS A 22 1.55 8.94 -1.59
C CYS A 22 1.04 8.89 -0.14
N TYR A 23 1.01 7.69 0.46
CA TYR A 23 0.58 7.45 1.85
C TYR A 23 1.74 7.16 2.83
N MET A 24 2.96 7.54 2.47
CA MET A 24 4.15 7.27 3.31
C MET A 24 4.34 8.30 4.43
N CYS A 25 3.73 9.48 4.32
CA CYS A 25 3.65 10.48 5.38
C CYS A 25 2.38 11.32 5.22
N ALA A 26 2.15 12.27 6.15
CA ALA A 26 0.98 13.15 6.15
C ALA A 26 0.95 14.15 4.97
N CYS A 27 2.06 14.34 4.25
CA CYS A 27 2.13 15.33 3.17
C CYS A 27 1.24 15.00 1.97
N ARG A 28 0.94 13.72 1.69
CA ARG A 28 0.07 13.32 0.56
C ARG A 28 0.53 13.86 -0.81
N CYS A 29 1.81 13.70 -1.13
CA CYS A 29 2.35 14.06 -2.44
C CYS A 29 1.66 13.28 -3.58
N GLY A 30 1.46 13.92 -4.74
CA GLY A 30 0.99 13.24 -5.93
C GLY A 30 2.09 12.43 -6.58
N ILE A 31 1.76 11.21 -6.98
CA ILE A 31 2.69 10.26 -7.58
C ILE A 31 2.09 9.62 -8.84
N ASN A 32 2.97 9.24 -9.75
CA ASN A 32 2.66 8.40 -10.90
C ASN A 32 3.26 7.02 -10.65
N VAL A 33 2.42 6.00 -10.78
CA VAL A 33 2.78 4.60 -10.54
C VAL A 33 2.81 3.90 -11.89
N THR A 34 3.99 3.45 -12.29
CA THR A 34 4.16 2.60 -13.46
C THR A 34 3.87 1.16 -13.08
N LEU A 35 2.87 0.58 -13.74
CA LEU A 35 2.48 -0.81 -13.65
C LEU A 35 3.02 -1.57 -14.86
N GLU A 36 3.51 -2.79 -14.66
CA GLU A 36 3.82 -3.74 -15.71
C GLU A 36 3.11 -5.06 -15.40
N LYS A 37 2.23 -5.51 -16.31
CA LYS A 37 1.40 -6.71 -16.09
C LYS A 37 0.61 -6.68 -14.77
N GLY A 38 0.15 -5.49 -14.36
CA GLY A 38 -0.58 -5.28 -13.11
C GLY A 38 0.29 -5.15 -11.85
N GLU A 39 1.60 -5.33 -11.95
CA GLU A 39 2.53 -5.17 -10.81
C GLU A 39 3.20 -3.80 -10.81
N VAL A 40 3.42 -3.24 -9.62
CA VAL A 40 4.10 -1.95 -9.46
C VAL A 40 5.59 -2.12 -9.75
N ARG A 41 6.09 -1.44 -10.79
CA ARG A 41 7.50 -1.44 -11.18
C ARG A 41 8.25 -0.20 -10.75
N TYR A 42 7.59 0.96 -10.83
CA TYR A 42 8.24 2.24 -10.56
C TYR A 42 7.26 3.27 -10.02
N ILE A 43 7.74 4.12 -9.12
CA ILE A 43 6.98 5.23 -8.53
C ILE A 43 7.80 6.51 -8.70
N GLU A 44 7.19 7.50 -9.34
CA GLU A 44 7.75 8.85 -9.50
C GLU A 44 6.75 9.91 -9.04
N GLY A 45 7.22 11.14 -8.86
CA GLY A 45 6.34 12.25 -8.54
C GLY A 45 5.51 12.66 -9.75
N ASN A 46 4.26 13.04 -9.50
CA ASN A 46 3.41 13.63 -10.53
C ASN A 46 3.77 15.12 -10.71
N PRO A 47 4.29 15.56 -11.88
CA PRO A 47 4.62 16.96 -12.15
C PRO A 47 3.40 17.89 -12.06
N ASP A 48 2.21 17.37 -12.38
CA ASP A 48 0.96 18.14 -12.42
C ASP A 48 0.32 18.30 -11.03
N HIS A 49 0.85 17.61 -10.01
CA HIS A 49 0.28 17.68 -8.68
C HIS A 49 0.70 18.98 -7.96
N PRO A 50 -0.24 19.79 -7.46
CA PRO A 50 0.01 21.16 -7.02
C PRO A 50 0.97 21.23 -5.83
N LEU A 51 0.98 20.20 -4.98
CA LEU A 51 1.77 20.18 -3.77
C LEU A 51 3.27 19.98 -4.03
N ASN A 52 3.62 18.96 -4.81
CA ASN A 52 5.00 18.49 -4.89
C ASN A 52 5.64 18.69 -6.27
N LYS A 53 4.86 19.06 -7.29
CA LYS A 53 5.35 19.43 -8.63
C LYS A 53 6.38 18.44 -9.19
N GLY A 54 6.11 17.14 -9.04
CA GLY A 54 6.99 16.06 -9.51
C GLY A 54 8.11 15.63 -8.56
N VAL A 55 8.37 16.37 -7.48
CA VAL A 55 9.39 15.98 -6.48
C VAL A 55 8.83 14.95 -5.50
N ILE A 56 9.59 13.90 -5.23
CA ILE A 56 9.26 12.91 -4.18
C ILE A 56 10.49 12.60 -3.34
N CYS A 57 10.27 12.30 -2.06
CA CYS A 57 11.34 11.87 -1.16
C CYS A 57 11.58 10.35 -1.26
N ALA A 58 12.69 9.88 -0.69
CA ALA A 58 13.06 8.46 -0.66
C ALA A 58 11.97 7.54 -0.07
N LYS A 59 11.16 8.04 0.87
CA LYS A 59 10.03 7.29 1.42
C LYS A 59 8.95 7.04 0.36
N GLY A 60 8.68 8.04 -0.47
CA GLY A 60 7.66 7.94 -1.53
C GLY A 60 8.10 6.98 -2.63
N SER A 61 9.36 7.08 -3.07
CA SER A 61 9.91 6.19 -4.09
C SER A 61 10.02 4.73 -3.61
N SER A 62 10.26 4.51 -2.32
CA SER A 62 10.34 3.16 -1.73
C SER A 62 8.99 2.52 -1.42
N GLY A 63 7.85 3.14 -1.79
CA GLY A 63 6.51 2.61 -1.54
C GLY A 63 6.27 1.18 -2.05
N ILE A 64 7.00 0.77 -3.09
CA ILE A 64 6.98 -0.60 -3.65
C ILE A 64 7.38 -1.64 -2.60
N MET A 65 8.42 -1.34 -1.81
CA MET A 65 8.93 -2.27 -0.80
C MET A 65 7.93 -2.52 0.32
N LYS A 66 7.06 -1.55 0.62
CA LYS A 66 5.97 -1.72 1.58
C LYS A 66 4.86 -2.60 1.00
N GLN A 67 4.49 -2.38 -0.26
CA GLN A 67 3.39 -3.11 -0.90
C GLN A 67 3.71 -4.61 -1.07
N TYR A 68 4.96 -4.94 -1.38
CA TYR A 68 5.43 -6.31 -1.60
C TYR A 68 6.27 -6.86 -0.45
N SER A 69 6.19 -6.25 0.74
CA SER A 69 6.93 -6.76 1.90
C SER A 69 6.50 -8.20 2.22
N PRO A 70 7.45 -9.13 2.44
CA PRO A 70 7.11 -10.50 2.87
C PRO A 70 6.47 -10.53 4.25
N ALA A 71 6.65 -9.47 5.06
CA ALA A 71 6.03 -9.33 6.37
C ALA A 71 4.62 -8.70 6.32
N ARG A 72 4.07 -8.43 5.12
CA ARG A 72 2.72 -7.86 4.98
C ARG A 72 1.68 -8.89 5.42
N LEU A 73 0.79 -8.49 6.33
CA LEU A 73 -0.34 -9.31 6.74
C LEU A 73 -1.26 -9.59 5.54
N THR A 74 -1.53 -10.87 5.30
CA THR A 74 -2.37 -11.35 4.18
C THR A 74 -3.73 -11.87 4.64
N LYS A 75 -3.88 -12.18 5.93
CA LYS A 75 -5.10 -12.71 6.54
C LYS A 75 -5.40 -12.03 7.87
N PRO A 76 -6.66 -12.02 8.32
CA PRO A 76 -7.01 -11.60 9.67
C PRO A 76 -6.37 -12.52 10.73
N LEU A 77 -5.97 -11.92 11.86
CA LEU A 77 -5.33 -12.60 12.97
C LEU A 77 -6.13 -12.35 14.26
N LYS A 78 -6.52 -13.43 14.94
CA LYS A 78 -7.22 -13.39 16.23
C LYS A 78 -6.24 -13.73 17.34
N ARG A 79 -6.30 -13.02 18.47
CA ARG A 79 -5.50 -13.37 19.64
C ARG A 79 -5.98 -14.70 20.19
N LYS A 80 -5.06 -15.63 20.47
CA LYS A 80 -5.42 -16.95 21.02
C LYS A 80 -6.15 -16.81 22.36
N ALA A 81 -7.19 -17.62 22.55
CA ALA A 81 -7.93 -17.67 23.80
C ALA A 81 -7.00 -18.04 24.97
N GLY A 82 -7.18 -17.40 26.12
CA GLY A 82 -6.35 -17.61 27.31
C GLY A 82 -4.99 -16.90 27.30
N THR A 83 -4.68 -16.10 26.27
CA THR A 83 -3.42 -15.34 26.21
C THR A 83 -3.62 -13.87 26.58
N GLU A 84 -2.65 -13.33 27.31
CA GLU A 84 -2.62 -11.94 27.73
C GLU A 84 -2.34 -10.98 26.58
N ARG A 85 -2.81 -9.74 26.71
CA ARG A 85 -2.47 -8.69 25.74
C ARG A 85 -0.97 -8.41 25.81
N GLY A 86 -0.27 -8.67 24.71
CA GLY A 86 1.19 -8.51 24.61
C GLY A 86 1.96 -9.82 24.45
N ALA A 87 1.31 -10.98 24.65
CA ALA A 87 1.94 -12.29 24.48
C ALA A 87 2.36 -12.59 23.03
N GLY A 88 1.81 -11.88 22.04
CA GLY A 88 2.15 -12.07 20.63
C GLY A 88 1.57 -13.35 20.01
N GLU A 89 0.65 -14.01 20.70
CA GLU A 89 0.05 -15.27 20.27
C GLU A 89 -1.24 -15.05 19.47
N PHE A 90 -1.18 -15.39 18.18
CA PHE A 90 -2.29 -15.23 17.24
C PHE A 90 -2.57 -16.52 16.47
N GLU A 91 -3.81 -16.64 16.02
CA GLU A 91 -4.28 -17.67 15.07
C GLU A 91 -4.89 -16.99 13.85
N GLU A 92 -4.69 -17.58 12.67
CA GLU A 92 -5.33 -17.10 11.44
C GLU A 92 -6.82 -17.47 11.45
N ILE A 93 -7.67 -16.50 11.11
CA ILE A 93 -9.12 -16.71 10.98
C ILE A 93 -9.62 -16.26 9.60
N SER A 94 -10.85 -16.63 9.26
CA SER A 94 -11.49 -16.15 8.03
C SER A 94 -11.94 -14.69 8.17
N TRP A 95 -12.21 -14.04 7.04
CA TRP A 95 -12.82 -12.70 7.04
C TRP A 95 -14.22 -12.70 7.63
N ASP A 96 -15.02 -13.74 7.36
CA ASP A 96 -16.38 -13.86 7.89
C ASP A 96 -16.36 -13.96 9.43
N GLU A 97 -15.50 -14.82 9.99
CA GLU A 97 -15.33 -14.92 11.45
C GLU A 97 -14.83 -13.61 12.05
N ALA A 98 -13.91 -12.91 11.36
CA ALA A 98 -13.38 -11.63 11.84
C ALA A 98 -14.47 -10.56 11.96
N PHE A 99 -15.37 -10.48 10.97
CA PHE A 99 -16.48 -9.54 10.98
C PHE A 99 -17.55 -9.90 12.01
N GLU A 100 -17.94 -11.18 12.10
CA GLU A 100 -18.92 -11.65 13.09
C GLU A 100 -18.44 -11.37 14.53
N LEU A 101 -17.15 -11.58 14.80
CA LEU A 101 -16.54 -11.27 16.09
C LEU A 101 -16.58 -9.77 16.40
N MET A 102 -16.31 -8.92 15.41
CA MET A 102 -16.36 -7.46 15.57
C MET A 102 -17.80 -6.97 15.79
N GLU A 103 -18.75 -7.48 15.02
CA GLU A 103 -20.18 -7.15 15.15
C GLU A 103 -20.70 -7.51 16.54
N THR A 104 -20.45 -8.74 16.99
CA THR A 104 -20.90 -9.22 18.30
C THR A 104 -20.37 -8.32 19.41
N ARG A 105 -19.05 -8.09 19.45
CA ARG A 105 -18.43 -7.26 20.50
C ARG A 105 -18.90 -5.81 20.48
N LEU A 106 -18.98 -5.20 19.30
CA LEU A 106 -19.37 -3.79 19.20
C LEU A 106 -20.85 -3.60 19.52
N SER A 107 -21.71 -4.55 19.16
CA SER A 107 -23.13 -4.54 19.50
C SER A 107 -23.36 -4.68 20.99
N ASP A 108 -22.65 -5.60 21.65
CA ASP A 108 -22.71 -5.77 23.10
C ASP A 108 -22.30 -4.49 23.82
N ILE A 109 -21.15 -3.91 23.46
CA ILE A 109 -20.67 -2.65 24.05
C ILE A 109 -21.72 -1.55 23.87
N ARG A 110 -22.24 -1.36 22.66
CA ARG A 110 -23.26 -0.36 22.37
C ARG A 110 -24.55 -0.56 23.18
N ALA A 111 -24.92 -1.79 23.49
CA ALA A 111 -26.11 -2.10 24.27
C ALA A 111 -25.90 -1.89 25.78
N THR A 112 -24.65 -1.90 26.25
CA THR A 112 -24.30 -1.86 27.67
C THR A 112 -23.61 -0.58 28.15
N ASP A 113 -23.17 0.29 27.24
CA ASP A 113 -22.60 1.62 27.52
C ASP A 113 -23.71 2.66 27.68
#